data_AF-A0A382MJP9-F1
#
_entry.id   AF-A0A382MJP9-F1
#
_cell.length_a   1.000
_cell.length_b   1.000
_cell.length_c   1.000
_cell.angle_alpha   90.00
_cell.angle_beta   90.00
_cell.angle_gamma   90.00
#
_symmetry.space_group_name_H-M   'P 1'
#
loop_
_entity.id
_entity.type
_entity.pdbx_description
1 polymer ?
#
loop_
_entity_poly.entity_id
_entity_poly.type
_entity_poly.pdbx_seq_one_letter_code
_entity_poly.pdbx_strand_id
1 'polypeptide(L)'
;QWIDDCPNSLYSALTYKGGPSWREHLRKDLGNVSGLRPMIEDYEDQELHDLMTNLAGHDMASVLDCFHNIEGDDPTCFIAYTVKGKELPLAGHKDNHAGLMSPEQMAKFQVQMGIAEGDEWNPFAGLDVDAQELRVFLKQVPFAQGPDRRRHAAKVPVPESLPCPKSDKPISTQEAFGRILYDIAGQDGDFAHRIVTTSPDVTVSTNLGGWVNRRGIFDRHRREDIFREEKVVSAQRWAMHPDGQHVELGIAENNLFLTLAALGLSYSLFGERLLPVGTLYDPFVNRGLDALNYACYQDARFMLIGTPSGITLAPEGGAHQSIGTPLIGLAQDGLSAFEPTFVDELAEIMQWGFGHMQADSGGSGYLRLTTRPLTQPLRQMTS
;
A
#
# COMPACT_ATOMS: atom_id res chain seq x y z
N GLN A 1 -33.16 -16.36 -0.48
CA GLN A 1 -32.94 -17.82 -0.54
C GLN A 1 -32.55 -18.28 -1.94
N TRP A 2 -33.42 -18.30 -2.96
CA TRP A 2 -33.00 -18.82 -4.29
C TRP A 2 -31.78 -18.11 -4.87
N ILE A 3 -31.74 -16.77 -4.79
CA ILE A 3 -30.58 -15.97 -5.23
C ILE A 3 -29.32 -16.37 -4.45
N ASP A 4 -29.42 -16.50 -3.12
CA ASP A 4 -28.29 -16.86 -2.24
C ASP A 4 -27.79 -18.29 -2.48
N ASP A 5 -28.71 -19.21 -2.79
CA ASP A 5 -28.42 -20.63 -3.03
C ASP A 5 -28.00 -20.90 -4.49
N CYS A 6 -28.15 -19.92 -5.40
CA CYS A 6 -27.84 -20.07 -6.82
C CYS A 6 -26.31 -20.13 -7.03
N PRO A 7 -25.76 -21.20 -7.63
CA PRO A 7 -24.34 -21.23 -7.93
C PRO A 7 -23.94 -20.09 -8.88
N ASN A 8 -22.85 -19.37 -8.58
CA ASN A 8 -22.36 -18.25 -9.40
C ASN A 8 -22.19 -18.61 -10.89
N SER A 9 -21.79 -19.85 -11.20
CA SER A 9 -21.64 -20.33 -12.58
C SER A 9 -22.98 -20.42 -13.31
N LEU A 10 -24.03 -20.89 -12.62
CA LEU A 10 -25.38 -20.92 -13.17
C LEU A 10 -25.90 -19.49 -13.35
N TYR A 11 -25.78 -18.65 -12.32
CA TYR A 11 -26.21 -17.26 -12.38
C TYR A 11 -25.57 -16.51 -13.55
N SER A 12 -24.26 -16.70 -13.76
CA SER A 12 -23.50 -16.12 -14.87
C SER A 12 -23.99 -16.65 -16.23
N ALA A 13 -24.25 -17.96 -16.35
CA ALA A 13 -24.78 -18.55 -17.57
C ALA A 13 -26.20 -18.05 -17.90
N LEU A 14 -27.07 -17.89 -16.89
CA LEU A 14 -28.41 -17.34 -17.06
C LEU A 14 -28.36 -15.86 -17.44
N THR A 15 -27.44 -15.10 -16.84
CA THR A 15 -27.14 -13.71 -17.24
C THR A 15 -26.78 -13.65 -18.72
N TYR A 16 -25.86 -14.49 -19.18
CA TYR A 16 -25.46 -14.50 -20.60
C TYR A 16 -26.59 -14.95 -21.55
N LYS A 17 -27.42 -15.90 -21.13
CA LYS A 17 -28.51 -16.44 -21.96
C LYS A 17 -29.76 -15.54 -22.01
N GLY A 18 -29.91 -14.60 -21.09
CA GLY A 18 -31.01 -13.63 -21.09
C GLY A 18 -32.32 -14.14 -20.47
N GLY A 19 -33.36 -13.29 -20.58
CA GLY A 19 -34.68 -13.45 -19.97
C GLY A 19 -35.36 -14.82 -20.09
N PRO A 20 -35.43 -15.43 -21.29
CA PRO A 20 -36.09 -16.73 -21.44
C PRO A 20 -35.46 -17.81 -20.56
N SER A 21 -34.13 -17.78 -20.42
CA SER A 21 -33.41 -18.74 -19.59
C SER A 21 -33.63 -18.50 -18.10
N TRP A 22 -33.71 -17.23 -17.68
CA TRP A 22 -34.12 -16.89 -16.30
C TRP A 22 -35.51 -17.42 -16.00
N ARG A 23 -36.49 -17.15 -16.86
CA ARG A 23 -37.87 -17.58 -16.68
C ARG A 23 -37.99 -19.08 -16.56
N GLU A 24 -37.33 -19.83 -17.44
CA GLU A 24 -37.32 -21.29 -17.42
C GLU A 24 -36.85 -21.83 -16.06
N HIS A 25 -35.73 -21.33 -15.56
CA HIS A 25 -35.13 -21.82 -14.30
C HIS A 25 -35.95 -21.38 -13.08
N LEU A 26 -36.40 -20.13 -13.04
CA LEU A 26 -37.24 -19.63 -11.94
C LEU A 26 -38.59 -20.36 -11.89
N ARG A 27 -39.23 -20.64 -13.02
CA ARG A 27 -40.46 -21.45 -13.04
C ARG A 27 -40.23 -22.86 -12.53
N LYS A 28 -39.12 -23.49 -12.93
CA LYS A 28 -38.78 -24.84 -12.51
C LYS A 28 -38.53 -24.90 -11.00
N ASP A 29 -37.76 -23.96 -10.48
CA ASP A 29 -37.27 -24.01 -9.11
C ASP A 29 -38.26 -23.39 -8.10
N LEU A 30 -39.00 -22.36 -8.52
CA LEU A 30 -39.89 -21.56 -7.65
C LEU A 30 -41.37 -21.63 -8.04
N GLY A 31 -41.74 -22.29 -9.14
CA GLY A 31 -43.12 -22.31 -9.63
C GLY A 31 -44.15 -22.95 -8.71
N ASN A 32 -43.70 -23.75 -7.73
CA ASN A 32 -44.55 -24.36 -6.70
C ASN A 32 -44.60 -23.53 -5.39
N VAL A 33 -43.81 -22.47 -5.28
CA VAL A 33 -43.85 -21.56 -4.13
C VAL A 33 -45.05 -20.62 -4.30
N SER A 34 -45.91 -20.61 -3.29
CA SER A 34 -47.15 -19.82 -3.30
C SER A 34 -46.87 -18.35 -3.64
N GLY A 35 -47.59 -17.82 -4.63
CA GLY A 35 -47.49 -16.42 -5.05
C GLY A 35 -46.34 -16.08 -6.01
N LEU A 36 -45.29 -16.90 -6.13
CA LEU A 36 -44.13 -16.56 -6.98
C LEU A 36 -44.36 -16.77 -8.46
N ARG A 37 -45.18 -17.76 -8.84
CA ARG A 37 -45.46 -18.00 -10.26
C ARG A 37 -46.13 -16.78 -10.93
N PRO A 38 -47.24 -16.22 -10.41
CA PRO A 38 -47.80 -14.98 -10.96
C PRO A 38 -46.78 -13.84 -11.03
N MET A 39 -45.97 -13.64 -9.98
CA MET A 39 -44.93 -12.60 -9.99
C MET A 39 -43.91 -12.77 -11.12
N ILE A 40 -43.51 -14.01 -11.46
CA ILE A 40 -42.60 -14.26 -12.58
C ILE A 40 -43.32 -13.99 -13.92
N GLU A 41 -44.60 -14.37 -14.04
CA GLU A 41 -45.39 -14.17 -15.26
C GLU A 41 -45.72 -12.70 -15.56
N ASP A 42 -45.74 -11.84 -14.54
CA ASP A 42 -46.05 -10.41 -14.71
C ASP A 42 -44.92 -9.62 -15.41
N TYR A 43 -43.71 -10.17 -15.49
CA TYR A 43 -42.59 -9.55 -16.21
C TYR A 43 -42.46 -10.11 -17.63
N GLU A 44 -42.17 -9.25 -18.61
CA GLU A 44 -41.63 -9.66 -19.90
C GLU A 44 -40.20 -10.21 -19.77
N ASP A 45 -39.70 -10.93 -20.77
CA ASP A 45 -38.37 -11.56 -20.68
C ASP A 45 -37.24 -10.55 -20.48
N GLN A 46 -37.31 -9.38 -21.14
CA GLN A 46 -36.31 -8.33 -20.96
C GLN A 46 -36.39 -7.73 -19.56
N GLU A 47 -37.60 -7.44 -19.06
CA GLU A 47 -37.78 -6.85 -17.73
C GLU A 47 -37.34 -7.82 -16.62
N LEU A 48 -37.60 -9.12 -16.78
CA LEU A 48 -37.11 -10.16 -15.89
C LEU A 48 -35.58 -10.23 -15.94
N HIS A 49 -34.98 -10.13 -17.12
CA HIS A 49 -33.53 -10.09 -17.26
C HIS A 49 -32.92 -8.88 -16.54
N ASP A 50 -33.51 -7.71 -16.72
CA ASP A 50 -33.06 -6.46 -16.08
C ASP A 50 -33.22 -6.55 -14.55
N LEU A 51 -34.34 -7.08 -14.05
CA LEU A 51 -34.55 -7.33 -12.62
C LEU A 51 -33.48 -8.27 -12.05
N MET A 52 -33.21 -9.37 -12.74
CA MET A 52 -32.22 -10.36 -12.31
C MET A 52 -30.78 -9.90 -12.52
N THR A 53 -30.52 -8.79 -13.20
CA THR A 53 -29.14 -8.29 -13.42
C THR A 53 -28.88 -6.93 -12.80
N ASN A 54 -29.92 -6.23 -12.30
CA ASN A 54 -29.81 -5.02 -11.50
C ASN A 54 -29.42 -5.34 -10.04
N LEU A 55 -28.28 -6.00 -9.89
CA LEU A 55 -27.67 -6.31 -8.60
C LEU A 55 -27.28 -5.01 -7.88
N ALA A 56 -27.24 -5.03 -6.55
CA ALA A 56 -27.02 -3.82 -5.73
C ALA A 56 -25.76 -3.01 -6.11
N GLY A 57 -24.71 -3.64 -6.65
CA GLY A 57 -23.52 -2.92 -7.13
C GLY A 57 -23.74 -2.09 -8.41
N HIS A 58 -24.88 -2.28 -9.09
CA HIS A 58 -25.33 -1.52 -10.25
C HIS A 58 -26.44 -0.52 -9.93
N ASP A 59 -26.99 -0.56 -8.72
CA ASP A 59 -27.95 0.41 -8.23
C ASP A 59 -27.24 1.51 -7.46
N MET A 60 -27.08 2.67 -8.10
CA MET A 60 -26.36 3.81 -7.53
C MET A 60 -27.03 4.35 -6.25
N ALA A 61 -28.35 4.25 -6.10
CA ALA A 61 -29.03 4.69 -4.89
C ALA A 61 -28.63 3.78 -3.72
N SER A 62 -28.70 2.46 -3.91
CA SER A 62 -28.26 1.47 -2.93
C SER A 62 -26.78 1.63 -2.56
N VAL A 63 -25.91 1.87 -3.56
CA VAL A 63 -24.48 2.14 -3.31
C VAL A 63 -24.32 3.40 -2.46
N LEU A 64 -24.91 4.53 -2.86
CA LEU A 64 -24.78 5.79 -2.12
C LEU A 64 -25.33 5.67 -0.70
N ASP A 65 -26.46 5.00 -0.51
CA ASP A 65 -27.02 4.75 0.82
C ASP A 65 -26.05 3.94 1.68
N CYS A 66 -25.40 2.91 1.14
CA CYS A 66 -24.37 2.17 1.88
C CYS A 66 -23.19 3.07 2.27
N PHE A 67 -22.68 3.90 1.36
CA PHE A 67 -21.55 4.79 1.65
C PHE A 67 -21.91 5.89 2.65
N HIS A 68 -23.09 6.50 2.55
CA HIS A 68 -23.51 7.58 3.45
C HIS A 68 -23.89 7.12 4.86
N ASN A 69 -24.24 5.84 5.03
CA ASN A 69 -24.57 5.27 6.34
C ASN A 69 -23.34 4.82 7.15
N ILE A 70 -22.12 5.00 6.62
CA ILE A 70 -20.90 4.72 7.39
C ILE A 70 -20.59 5.91 8.30
N GLU A 71 -20.54 5.65 9.60
CA GLU A 71 -20.14 6.61 10.63
C GLU A 71 -18.77 6.23 11.21
N GLY A 72 -17.93 7.23 11.47
CA GLY A 72 -16.62 7.03 12.09
C GLY A 72 -15.51 6.57 11.13
N ASP A 73 -14.39 6.15 11.72
CA ASP A 73 -13.15 5.84 11.00
C ASP A 73 -12.80 4.34 11.03
N ASP A 74 -13.77 3.48 11.33
CA ASP A 74 -13.55 2.04 11.36
C ASP A 74 -13.37 1.47 9.94
N PRO A 75 -12.37 0.61 9.71
CA PRO A 75 -12.19 -0.03 8.40
C PRO A 75 -13.45 -0.80 7.98
N THR A 76 -14.10 -0.33 6.92
CA THR A 76 -15.37 -0.87 6.43
C THR A 76 -15.17 -1.54 5.07
N CYS A 77 -15.65 -2.78 4.92
CA CYS A 77 -15.61 -3.52 3.66
C CYS A 77 -16.98 -3.48 2.97
N PHE A 78 -17.03 -2.92 1.76
CA PHE A 78 -18.23 -2.91 0.92
C PHE A 78 -18.20 -4.05 -0.08
N ILE A 79 -19.27 -4.85 -0.12
CA ILE A 79 -19.43 -5.95 -1.08
C ILE A 79 -20.41 -5.50 -2.16
N ALA A 80 -19.90 -4.97 -3.27
CA ALA A 80 -20.71 -4.60 -4.43
C ALA A 80 -20.96 -5.82 -5.32
N TYR A 81 -22.16 -6.39 -5.26
CA TYR A 81 -22.52 -7.51 -6.13
C TYR A 81 -22.83 -7.00 -7.55
N THR A 82 -22.07 -7.45 -8.54
CA THR A 82 -22.13 -6.94 -9.92
C THR A 82 -22.11 -8.05 -10.95
N VAL A 83 -22.49 -7.69 -12.18
CA VAL A 83 -22.35 -8.48 -13.40
C VAL A 83 -21.12 -7.99 -14.15
N LYS A 84 -20.15 -8.87 -14.36
CA LYS A 84 -18.94 -8.56 -15.13
C LYS A 84 -19.29 -8.28 -16.59
N GLY A 85 -18.90 -7.10 -17.08
CA GLY A 85 -19.24 -6.64 -18.43
C GLY A 85 -20.73 -6.35 -18.60
N LYS A 86 -21.41 -5.87 -17.54
CA LYS A 86 -22.79 -5.39 -17.62
C LYS A 86 -22.97 -4.47 -18.84
N GLU A 87 -24.10 -4.61 -19.53
CA GLU A 87 -24.45 -3.85 -20.75
C GLU A 87 -23.58 -4.17 -21.98
N LEU A 88 -22.56 -5.04 -21.85
CA LEU A 88 -21.82 -5.58 -22.99
C LEU A 88 -22.46 -6.90 -23.46
N PRO A 89 -22.37 -7.24 -24.76
CA PRO A 89 -22.82 -8.54 -25.30
C PRO A 89 -22.19 -9.78 -24.65
N LEU A 90 -21.09 -9.63 -23.91
CA LEU A 90 -20.40 -10.71 -23.20
C LEU A 90 -20.73 -10.74 -21.69
N ALA A 91 -21.75 -10.00 -21.25
CA ALA A 91 -22.19 -9.98 -19.85
C ALA A 91 -22.47 -11.39 -19.33
N GLY A 92 -21.89 -11.74 -18.18
CA GLY A 92 -22.03 -13.07 -17.58
C GLY A 92 -21.28 -14.21 -18.31
N HIS A 93 -20.65 -13.96 -19.46
CA HIS A 93 -19.85 -14.99 -20.13
C HIS A 93 -18.53 -15.23 -19.38
N LYS A 94 -18.18 -16.49 -19.11
CA LYS A 94 -16.95 -16.84 -18.37
C LYS A 94 -15.65 -16.31 -19.03
N ASP A 95 -15.65 -16.20 -20.35
CA ASP A 95 -14.48 -15.77 -21.13
C ASP A 95 -14.43 -14.25 -21.35
N ASN A 96 -15.34 -13.47 -20.75
CA ASN A 96 -15.41 -12.02 -20.96
C ASN A 96 -14.18 -11.24 -20.45
N HIS A 97 -13.27 -11.85 -19.69
CA HIS A 97 -12.07 -11.19 -19.19
C HIS A 97 -11.04 -10.89 -20.28
N ALA A 98 -10.88 -11.81 -21.22
CA ALA A 98 -10.00 -11.63 -22.38
C ALA A 98 -10.77 -11.55 -23.71
N GLY A 99 -12.10 -11.65 -23.67
CA GLY A 99 -12.95 -11.58 -24.85
C GLY A 99 -13.01 -10.17 -25.42
N LEU A 100 -12.59 -10.03 -26.67
CA LEU A 100 -12.80 -8.82 -27.46
C LEU A 100 -14.15 -8.90 -28.17
N MET A 101 -14.88 -7.79 -28.19
CA MET A 101 -16.09 -7.69 -29.00
C MET A 101 -15.72 -7.72 -30.48
N SER A 102 -16.50 -8.45 -31.28
CA SER A 102 -16.37 -8.37 -32.73
C SER A 102 -16.75 -6.97 -33.23
N PRO A 103 -16.31 -6.55 -34.43
CA PRO A 103 -16.73 -5.27 -35.01
C PRO A 103 -18.25 -5.09 -35.07
N GLU A 104 -19.00 -6.18 -35.31
CA GLU A 104 -20.47 -6.16 -35.30
C GLU A 104 -21.03 -5.92 -33.89
N GLN A 105 -20.47 -6.60 -32.88
CA GLN A 105 -20.87 -6.38 -31.48
C GLN A 105 -20.56 -4.95 -31.03
N MET A 106 -19.40 -4.41 -31.43
CA MET A 106 -19.03 -3.03 -31.14
C MET A 106 -19.97 -2.02 -31.81
N ALA A 107 -20.31 -2.22 -33.09
CA ALA A 107 -21.26 -1.35 -33.80
C ALA A 107 -22.65 -1.35 -33.13
N LYS A 108 -23.13 -2.53 -32.69
CA LYS A 108 -24.39 -2.62 -31.93
C LYS A 108 -24.30 -1.89 -30.59
N PHE A 109 -23.19 -2.07 -29.86
CA PHE A 109 -22.96 -1.41 -28.59
C PHE A 109 -22.88 0.12 -28.75
N GLN A 110 -22.20 0.61 -29.78
CA GLN A 110 -22.14 2.03 -30.13
C GLN A 110 -23.53 2.64 -30.34
N VAL A 111 -24.39 1.96 -31.11
CA VAL A 111 -25.78 2.38 -31.32
C VAL A 111 -26.58 2.37 -30.02
N GLN A 112 -26.42 1.33 -29.18
CA GLN A 112 -27.08 1.24 -27.88
C GLN A 112 -26.67 2.39 -26.94
N MET A 113 -25.40 2.81 -27.00
CA MET A 113 -24.89 3.95 -26.24
C MET A 113 -25.26 5.31 -26.85
N GLY A 114 -25.93 5.35 -28.01
CA GLY A 114 -26.29 6.59 -28.69
C GLY A 114 -25.10 7.36 -29.27
N ILE A 115 -23.96 6.71 -29.50
CA ILE A 115 -22.72 7.34 -29.97
C ILE A 115 -22.67 7.27 -31.50
N ALA A 116 -22.41 8.39 -32.17
CA ALA A 116 -22.23 8.42 -33.62
C ALA A 116 -20.86 7.87 -34.04
N GLU A 117 -20.76 7.36 -35.28
CA GLU A 117 -19.48 6.91 -35.84
C GLU A 117 -18.49 8.09 -35.95
N GLY A 118 -17.30 7.91 -35.37
CA GLY A 118 -16.26 8.94 -35.29
C GLY A 118 -16.28 9.79 -34.01
N ASP A 119 -17.35 9.71 -33.20
CA ASP A 119 -17.48 10.44 -31.93
C ASP A 119 -17.06 9.62 -30.70
N GLU A 120 -16.47 8.43 -30.87
CA GLU A 120 -16.17 7.49 -29.78
C GLU A 120 -15.22 8.06 -28.72
N TRP A 121 -14.41 9.05 -29.10
CA TRP A 121 -13.45 9.73 -28.23
C TRP A 121 -13.94 11.10 -27.75
N ASN A 122 -15.12 11.55 -28.18
CA ASN A 122 -15.68 12.83 -27.78
C ASN A 122 -16.31 12.71 -26.38
N PRO A 123 -15.85 13.50 -25.38
CA PRO A 123 -16.48 13.50 -24.07
C PRO A 123 -17.96 13.87 -24.17
N PHE A 124 -18.81 13.11 -23.47
CA PHE A 124 -20.27 13.30 -23.42
C PHE A 124 -21.07 12.84 -24.65
N ALA A 125 -20.43 12.25 -25.67
CA ALA A 125 -21.16 11.63 -26.76
C ALA A 125 -22.15 10.57 -26.23
N GLY A 126 -23.36 10.53 -26.81
CA GLY A 126 -24.44 9.63 -26.39
C GLY A 126 -25.26 10.09 -25.18
N LEU A 127 -24.91 11.21 -24.54
CA LEU A 127 -25.69 11.76 -23.43
C LEU A 127 -26.73 12.77 -23.93
N ASP A 128 -27.94 12.71 -23.34
CA ASP A 128 -29.04 13.64 -23.61
C ASP A 128 -28.97 14.91 -22.73
N VAL A 129 -27.75 15.41 -22.52
CA VAL A 129 -27.47 16.61 -21.72
C VAL A 129 -26.45 17.47 -22.45
N ASP A 130 -26.63 18.80 -22.41
CA ASP A 130 -25.70 19.72 -23.05
C ASP A 130 -24.27 19.54 -22.49
N ALA A 131 -23.30 19.41 -23.40
CA ALA A 131 -21.91 19.14 -23.03
C ALA A 131 -21.29 20.28 -22.21
N GLN A 132 -21.71 21.54 -22.45
CA GLN A 132 -21.19 22.66 -21.68
C GLN A 132 -21.79 22.70 -20.28
N GLU A 133 -23.08 22.38 -20.13
CA GLU A 133 -23.73 22.19 -18.85
C GLU A 133 -23.05 21.09 -18.02
N LEU A 134 -22.80 19.92 -18.61
CA LEU A 134 -22.08 18.83 -17.94
C LEU A 134 -20.66 19.24 -17.52
N ARG A 135 -19.92 19.96 -18.37
CA ARG A 135 -18.59 20.47 -18.00
C ARG A 135 -18.65 21.44 -16.82
N VAL A 136 -19.64 22.32 -16.78
CA VAL A 136 -19.82 23.26 -15.67
C VAL A 136 -20.14 22.49 -14.39
N PHE A 137 -21.07 21.54 -14.46
CA PHE A 137 -21.41 20.67 -13.33
C PHE A 137 -20.19 19.88 -12.81
N LEU A 138 -19.47 19.18 -13.70
CA LEU A 138 -18.31 18.38 -13.34
C LEU A 138 -17.15 19.22 -12.78
N LYS A 139 -17.05 20.49 -13.15
CA LYS A 139 -16.11 21.40 -12.50
C LYS A 139 -16.51 21.70 -11.06
N GLN A 140 -17.81 21.72 -10.75
CA GLN A 140 -18.33 22.11 -9.44
C GLN A 140 -18.42 20.96 -8.43
N VAL A 141 -18.28 19.71 -8.87
CA VAL A 141 -18.33 18.56 -7.93
C VAL A 141 -17.19 18.64 -6.90
N PRO A 142 -17.42 18.23 -5.64
CA PRO A 142 -16.40 18.33 -4.59
C PRO A 142 -15.05 17.71 -4.95
N PHE A 143 -15.06 16.59 -5.71
CA PHE A 143 -13.85 15.93 -6.18
C PHE A 143 -12.98 16.83 -7.09
N ALA A 144 -13.58 17.69 -7.90
CA ALA A 144 -12.88 18.61 -8.78
C ALA A 144 -12.51 19.94 -8.11
N GLN A 145 -13.18 20.29 -7.01
CA GLN A 145 -12.97 21.52 -6.23
C GLN A 145 -11.93 21.35 -5.10
N GLY A 146 -11.54 20.12 -4.79
CA GLY A 146 -10.53 19.83 -3.76
C GLY A 146 -9.14 20.41 -4.08
N PRO A 147 -8.23 20.48 -3.09
CA PRO A 147 -6.85 20.87 -3.33
C PRO A 147 -6.20 19.92 -4.35
N ASP A 148 -5.08 20.34 -4.94
CA ASP A 148 -4.31 19.50 -5.85
C ASP A 148 -4.11 18.10 -5.24
N ARG A 149 -4.36 17.06 -6.04
CA ARG A 149 -4.19 15.66 -5.65
C ARG A 149 -2.73 15.38 -5.27
N ARG A 150 -1.78 16.18 -5.77
CA ARG A 150 -0.39 16.16 -5.36
C ARG A 150 -0.08 17.40 -4.54
N ARG A 151 0.19 17.18 -3.25
CA ARG A 151 0.67 18.22 -2.34
C ARG A 151 2.19 18.37 -2.45
N HIS A 152 2.71 19.46 -1.90
CA HIS A 152 4.13 19.68 -1.73
C HIS A 152 4.44 19.94 -0.26
N ALA A 153 5.63 19.54 0.19
CA ALA A 153 6.13 19.81 1.54
C ALA A 153 7.57 20.31 1.48
N ALA A 154 7.92 21.21 2.40
CA ALA A 154 9.28 21.72 2.54
C ALA A 154 10.29 20.58 2.80
N LYS A 155 11.56 20.82 2.47
CA LYS A 155 12.66 19.91 2.82
C LYS A 155 12.98 20.08 4.31
N VAL A 156 13.25 18.98 4.97
CA VAL A 156 13.75 18.90 6.34
C VAL A 156 15.27 19.10 6.30
N PRO A 157 15.82 20.08 7.04
CA PRO A 157 17.27 20.28 7.11
C PRO A 157 17.97 19.02 7.63
N VAL A 158 18.84 18.45 6.81
CA VAL A 158 19.71 17.32 7.21
C VAL A 158 21.02 17.92 7.73
N PRO A 159 21.53 17.50 8.91
CA PRO A 159 22.81 17.96 9.41
C PRO A 159 23.95 17.72 8.41
N GLU A 160 24.92 18.63 8.35
CA GLU A 160 26.11 18.47 7.49
C GLU A 160 26.91 17.19 7.82
N SER A 161 26.88 16.78 9.09
CA SER A 161 27.46 15.52 9.55
C SER A 161 26.51 14.83 10.52
N LEU A 162 26.32 13.52 10.35
CA LEU A 162 25.65 12.70 11.35
C LEU A 162 26.60 12.30 12.49
N PRO A 163 26.09 11.94 13.67
CA PRO A 163 26.90 11.32 14.71
C PRO A 163 27.69 10.13 14.13
N CYS A 164 28.99 10.07 14.40
CA CYS A 164 29.85 8.97 13.96
C CYS A 164 30.46 8.30 15.21
N PRO A 165 29.91 7.16 15.66
CA PRO A 165 30.33 6.49 16.87
C PRO A 165 31.82 6.10 16.82
N LYS A 166 32.62 6.69 17.70
CA LYS A 166 34.02 6.28 17.89
C LYS A 166 34.09 5.07 18.81
N SER A 167 34.98 4.13 18.51
CA SER A 167 35.23 2.96 19.35
C SER A 167 36.68 2.52 19.27
N ASP A 168 37.32 2.33 20.42
CA ASP A 168 38.66 1.73 20.54
C ASP A 168 38.63 0.20 20.30
N LYS A 169 37.44 -0.41 20.35
CA LYS A 169 37.21 -1.83 20.06
C LYS A 169 36.57 -1.99 18.68
N PRO A 170 36.77 -3.14 18.01
CA PRO A 170 36.04 -3.46 16.80
C PRO A 170 34.53 -3.35 17.00
N ILE A 171 33.84 -2.71 16.06
CA ILE A 171 32.38 -2.56 16.03
C ILE A 171 31.85 -2.89 14.63
N SER A 172 30.61 -3.37 14.57
CA SER A 172 29.94 -3.71 13.31
C SER A 172 29.13 -2.52 12.78
N THR A 173 28.80 -2.52 11.48
CA THR A 173 27.94 -1.48 10.91
C THR A 173 26.51 -1.56 11.43
N GLN A 174 26.01 -2.74 11.81
CA GLN A 174 24.72 -2.89 12.50
C GLN A 174 24.72 -2.21 13.87
N GLU A 175 25.75 -2.43 14.69
CA GLU A 175 25.85 -1.81 16.00
C GLU A 175 26.00 -0.29 15.87
N ALA A 176 26.81 0.17 14.93
CA ALA A 176 27.01 1.59 14.68
C ALA A 176 25.72 2.27 14.21
N PHE A 177 24.94 1.66 13.31
CA PHE A 177 23.64 2.16 12.89
C PHE A 177 22.72 2.45 14.08
N GLY A 178 22.61 1.51 15.02
CA GLY A 178 21.81 1.70 16.23
C GLY A 178 22.31 2.85 17.11
N ARG A 179 23.62 3.02 17.23
CA ARG A 179 24.24 4.15 17.97
C ARG A 179 24.00 5.50 17.28
N ILE A 180 24.10 5.54 15.95
CA ILE A 180 23.80 6.74 15.14
C ILE A 180 22.35 7.16 15.36
N LEU A 181 21.40 6.24 15.23
CA LEU A 181 19.99 6.53 15.46
C LEU A 181 19.69 6.89 16.92
N TYR A 182 20.34 6.23 17.88
CA TYR A 182 20.23 6.63 19.29
C TYR A 182 20.65 8.09 19.48
N ASP A 183 21.79 8.51 18.94
CA ASP A 183 22.28 9.87 19.08
C ASP A 183 21.38 10.89 18.38
N ILE A 184 20.91 10.60 17.16
CA ILE A 184 19.91 11.42 16.45
C ILE A 184 18.63 11.54 17.29
N ALA A 185 18.14 10.43 17.86
CA ALA A 185 16.95 10.42 18.68
C ALA A 185 17.06 11.30 19.93
N GLY A 186 18.26 11.64 20.41
CA GLY A 186 18.44 12.56 21.55
C GLY A 186 18.43 14.03 21.18
N GLN A 187 18.42 14.36 19.90
CA GLN A 187 18.43 15.74 19.43
C GLN A 187 17.01 16.32 19.44
N ASP A 188 16.84 17.55 19.91
CA ASP A 188 15.54 18.22 19.91
C ASP A 188 15.45 19.21 18.75
N GLY A 189 15.27 18.69 17.53
CA GLY A 189 15.21 19.50 16.31
C GLY A 189 14.42 18.81 15.20
N ASP A 190 14.00 19.61 14.21
CA ASP A 190 13.11 19.21 13.13
C ASP A 190 13.56 17.90 12.45
N PHE A 191 14.86 17.72 12.22
CA PHE A 191 15.40 16.51 11.62
C PHE A 191 15.00 15.24 12.37
N ALA A 192 15.20 15.19 13.68
CA ALA A 192 14.88 14.03 14.50
C ALA A 192 13.36 13.81 14.64
N HIS A 193 12.59 14.90 14.69
CA HIS A 193 11.11 14.85 14.75
C HIS A 193 10.46 14.33 13.46
N ARG A 194 11.17 14.39 12.32
CA ARG A 194 10.65 13.92 11.03
C ARG A 194 11.05 12.49 10.69
N ILE A 195 11.97 11.88 11.43
CA ILE A 195 12.33 10.47 11.24
C ILE A 195 11.27 9.59 11.92
N VAL A 196 10.80 8.59 11.18
CA VAL A 196 9.91 7.54 11.70
C VAL A 196 10.57 6.21 11.42
N THR A 197 10.73 5.37 12.43
CA THR A 197 11.30 4.03 12.24
C THR A 197 10.20 2.97 12.22
N THR A 198 10.46 1.85 11.57
CA THR A 198 9.54 0.71 11.59
C THR A 198 10.28 -0.61 11.35
N SER A 199 9.80 -1.67 11.98
CA SER A 199 10.31 -3.03 11.76
C SER A 199 9.22 -4.08 11.96
N PRO A 200 9.40 -5.26 11.33
CA PRO A 200 8.54 -6.40 11.56
C PRO A 200 9.08 -7.31 12.67
N ASP A 201 8.83 -7.00 13.95
CA ASP A 201 9.21 -7.80 15.14
C ASP A 201 10.73 -7.91 15.42
N VAL A 202 11.56 -7.29 14.58
CA VAL A 202 13.03 -7.38 14.66
C VAL A 202 13.69 -6.11 15.21
N THR A 203 12.94 -5.29 15.94
CA THR A 203 13.37 -4.00 16.50
C THR A 203 14.66 -4.10 17.31
N VAL A 204 14.79 -5.12 18.16
CA VAL A 204 15.98 -5.32 18.98
C VAL A 204 17.14 -5.89 18.17
N SER A 205 16.90 -6.93 17.38
CA SER A 205 17.94 -7.62 16.62
C SER A 205 18.53 -6.76 15.50
N THR A 206 17.76 -5.82 14.96
CA THR A 206 18.19 -4.83 13.96
C THR A 206 18.71 -3.51 14.55
N ASN A 207 18.90 -3.45 15.88
CA ASN A 207 19.49 -2.32 16.60
C ASN A 207 18.66 -1.02 16.65
N LEU A 208 17.33 -1.10 16.56
CA LEU A 208 16.43 0.05 16.79
C LEU A 208 16.08 0.32 18.26
N GLY A 209 16.46 -0.57 19.19
CA GLY A 209 16.10 -0.42 20.61
C GLY A 209 16.52 0.93 21.23
N GLY A 210 17.68 1.47 20.83
CA GLY A 210 18.12 2.81 21.25
C GLY A 210 17.16 3.93 20.81
N TRP A 211 16.68 3.87 19.57
CA TRP A 211 15.68 4.80 19.04
C TRP A 211 14.38 4.70 19.83
N VAL A 212 13.85 3.48 19.98
CA VAL A 212 12.59 3.21 20.71
C VAL A 212 12.66 3.71 22.15
N ASN A 213 13.78 3.50 22.84
CA ASN A 213 13.98 3.98 24.20
C ASN A 213 13.89 5.51 24.35
N ARG A 214 14.19 6.27 23.28
CA ARG A 214 14.14 7.74 23.27
C ARG A 214 12.84 8.28 22.68
N ARG A 215 12.27 7.61 21.66
CA ARG A 215 11.14 8.12 20.87
C ARG A 215 9.84 7.33 20.99
N GLY A 216 9.84 6.25 21.76
CA GLY A 216 8.65 5.45 22.04
C GLY A 216 8.08 4.73 20.81
N ILE A 217 7.07 3.90 21.08
CA ILE A 217 6.33 3.15 20.07
C ILE A 217 5.00 3.86 19.83
N PHE A 218 4.64 4.02 18.56
CA PHE A 218 3.38 4.61 18.17
C PHE A 218 2.22 3.64 18.46
N ASP A 219 1.21 4.11 19.17
CA ASP A 219 -0.12 3.50 19.28
C ASP A 219 -1.15 4.62 19.40
N ARG A 220 -2.36 4.41 18.85
CA ARG A 220 -3.46 5.38 18.95
C ARG A 220 -3.89 5.62 20.41
N HIS A 221 -3.55 4.71 21.31
CA HIS A 221 -3.84 4.75 22.72
C HIS A 221 -2.57 4.62 23.55
N ARG A 222 -2.53 5.29 24.71
CA ARG A 222 -1.43 5.13 25.66
C ARG A 222 -1.50 3.75 26.32
N ARG A 223 -0.39 3.01 26.31
CA ARG A 223 -0.22 1.73 26.99
C ARG A 223 1.09 1.74 27.74
N GLU A 224 1.03 1.41 29.03
CA GLU A 224 2.22 1.28 29.86
C GLU A 224 3.02 0.02 29.49
N ASP A 225 4.29 0.02 29.87
CA ASP A 225 5.19 -1.11 29.66
C ASP A 225 4.94 -2.19 30.71
N ILE A 226 4.11 -3.19 30.36
CA ILE A 226 3.74 -4.30 31.24
C ILE A 226 4.97 -5.05 31.77
N PHE A 227 6.03 -5.23 30.97
CA PHE A 227 7.24 -5.93 31.43
C PHE A 227 7.91 -5.16 32.57
N ARG A 228 7.92 -3.83 32.46
CA ARG A 228 8.43 -2.96 33.53
C ARG A 228 7.53 -2.99 34.77
N GLU A 229 6.21 -3.00 34.60
CA GLU A 229 5.25 -3.11 35.71
C GLU A 229 5.43 -4.42 36.48
N GLU A 230 5.63 -5.52 35.76
CA GLU A 230 5.92 -6.85 36.29
C GLU A 230 7.39 -7.00 36.77
N LYS A 231 8.17 -5.91 36.77
CA LYS A 231 9.57 -5.85 37.21
C LYS A 231 10.49 -6.84 36.47
N VAL A 232 10.16 -7.16 35.23
CA VAL A 232 11.03 -7.92 34.34
C VAL A 232 12.18 -7.02 33.89
N VAL A 233 13.41 -7.49 34.07
CA VAL A 233 14.61 -6.73 33.69
C VAL A 233 14.68 -6.71 32.16
N SER A 234 14.40 -5.54 31.57
CA SER A 234 14.51 -5.28 30.14
C SER A 234 15.32 -4.00 29.90
N ALA A 235 16.20 -4.04 28.90
CA ALA A 235 16.91 -2.85 28.43
C ALA A 235 16.02 -1.96 27.54
N GLN A 236 14.86 -2.47 27.11
CA GLN A 236 13.93 -1.77 26.22
C GLN A 236 12.72 -1.25 27.00
N ARG A 237 12.33 -0.01 26.70
CA ARG A 237 11.11 0.64 27.18
C ARG A 237 10.05 0.49 26.10
N TRP A 238 9.09 -0.39 26.34
CA TRP A 238 8.01 -0.74 25.40
C TRP A 238 6.70 0.01 25.64
N ALA A 239 6.79 1.20 26.26
CA ALA A 239 5.63 2.07 26.40
C ALA A 239 5.16 2.54 25.02
N MET A 240 3.85 2.51 24.80
CA MET A 240 3.22 2.89 23.54
C MET A 240 2.37 4.14 23.75
N HIS A 241 2.40 5.07 22.80
CA HIS A 241 1.63 6.31 22.86
C HIS A 241 1.49 6.99 21.49
N PRO A 242 0.52 7.92 21.32
CA PRO A 242 0.30 8.62 20.04
C PRO A 242 1.51 9.44 19.56
N ASP A 243 2.37 9.87 20.48
CA ASP A 243 3.58 10.65 20.16
C ASP A 243 4.78 9.78 19.74
N GLY A 244 4.60 8.46 19.62
CA GLY A 244 5.68 7.52 19.32
C GLY A 244 6.20 7.67 17.89
N GLN A 245 7.52 7.55 17.69
CA GLN A 245 8.13 7.61 16.35
C GLN A 245 8.66 6.26 15.84
N HIS A 246 8.20 5.16 16.44
CA HIS A 246 8.46 3.80 15.96
C HIS A 246 7.15 3.07 15.73
N VAL A 247 6.94 2.51 14.53
CA VAL A 247 5.78 1.68 14.22
C VAL A 247 6.21 0.21 14.23
N GLU A 248 5.77 -0.51 15.26
CA GLU A 248 5.98 -1.96 15.40
C GLU A 248 4.91 -2.73 14.61
N LEU A 249 5.32 -3.62 13.72
CA LEU A 249 4.41 -4.32 12.81
C LEU A 249 4.11 -5.76 13.21
N GLY A 250 4.85 -6.32 14.17
CA GLY A 250 4.92 -7.77 14.37
C GLY A 250 5.53 -8.46 13.13
N ILE A 251 5.36 -9.77 12.98
CA ILE A 251 6.01 -10.52 11.88
C ILE A 251 5.27 -10.29 10.55
N ALA A 252 5.57 -9.17 9.88
CA ALA A 252 4.87 -8.75 8.67
C ALA A 252 5.78 -7.96 7.69
N GLU A 253 6.70 -8.63 7.00
CA GLU A 253 7.66 -7.96 6.11
C GLU A 253 7.01 -7.30 4.89
N ASN A 254 5.92 -7.86 4.35
CA ASN A 254 5.17 -7.17 3.29
C ASN A 254 4.58 -5.84 3.79
N ASN A 255 4.08 -5.82 5.04
CA ASN A 255 3.51 -4.62 5.64
C ASN A 255 4.58 -3.56 5.94
N LEU A 256 5.84 -3.95 6.15
CA LEU A 256 6.96 -3.01 6.26
C LEU A 256 7.03 -2.14 5.01
N PHE A 257 7.03 -2.74 3.82
CA PHE A 257 7.14 -1.97 2.58
C PHE A 257 5.90 -1.14 2.28
N LEU A 258 4.69 -1.64 2.58
CA LEU A 258 3.47 -0.84 2.49
C LEU A 258 3.51 0.37 3.42
N THR A 259 4.02 0.19 4.64
CA THR A 259 4.17 1.26 5.63
C THR A 259 5.22 2.27 5.18
N LEU A 260 6.39 1.81 4.71
CA LEU A 260 7.43 2.67 4.15
C LEU A 260 6.93 3.45 2.92
N ALA A 261 6.14 2.83 2.05
CA ALA A 261 5.52 3.50 0.91
C ALA A 261 4.60 4.64 1.37
N ALA A 262 3.68 4.36 2.30
CA ALA A 262 2.74 5.35 2.83
C ALA A 262 3.48 6.51 3.53
N LEU A 263 4.45 6.21 4.40
CA LEU A 263 5.24 7.22 5.09
C LEU A 263 6.11 8.02 4.10
N GLY A 264 6.70 7.37 3.10
CA GLY A 264 7.56 8.00 2.10
C GLY A 264 6.80 8.87 1.09
N LEU A 265 5.51 8.64 0.90
CA LEU A 265 4.61 9.47 0.09
C LEU A 265 3.91 10.56 0.90
N SER A 266 4.18 10.67 2.21
CA SER A 266 3.51 11.65 3.08
C SER A 266 3.56 13.08 2.56
N TYR A 267 4.68 13.48 1.94
CA TYR A 267 4.86 14.82 1.40
C TYR A 267 3.89 15.14 0.25
N SER A 268 3.55 14.14 -0.58
CA SER A 268 2.67 14.30 -1.74
C SER A 268 1.21 14.03 -1.40
N LEU A 269 0.94 13.15 -0.44
CA LEU A 269 -0.41 12.77 -0.02
C LEU A 269 -0.98 13.73 1.03
N PHE A 270 -0.16 14.12 2.02
CA PHE A 270 -0.60 14.90 3.18
C PHE A 270 -0.02 16.32 3.21
N GLY A 271 1.03 16.60 2.44
CA GLY A 271 1.71 17.91 2.46
C GLY A 271 2.70 18.03 3.62
N GLU A 272 3.03 16.91 4.27
CA GLU A 272 3.97 16.84 5.39
C GLU A 272 5.04 15.79 5.09
N ARG A 273 6.31 16.14 5.23
CA ARG A 273 7.41 15.24 4.89
C ARG A 273 7.86 14.44 6.10
N LEU A 274 7.91 13.12 5.95
CA LEU A 274 8.61 12.21 6.86
C LEU A 274 9.89 11.68 6.22
N LEU A 275 10.79 11.17 7.06
CA LEU A 275 12.06 10.52 6.69
C LEU A 275 12.04 9.08 7.23
N PRO A 276 11.36 8.15 6.54
CA PRO A 276 11.12 6.81 7.05
C PRO A 276 12.40 5.97 7.03
N VAL A 277 12.64 5.22 8.10
CA VAL A 277 13.75 4.24 8.21
C VAL A 277 13.18 2.89 8.61
N GLY A 278 13.18 1.94 7.68
CA GLY A 278 12.70 0.58 7.91
C GLY A 278 13.84 -0.39 8.11
N THR A 279 13.75 -1.28 9.09
CA THR A 279 14.74 -2.34 9.30
C THR A 279 14.12 -3.71 9.18
N LEU A 280 14.83 -4.64 8.56
CA LEU A 280 14.49 -6.06 8.55
C LEU A 280 15.74 -6.91 8.45
N TYR A 281 15.59 -8.21 8.66
CA TYR A 281 16.63 -9.15 8.26
C TYR A 281 16.71 -9.16 6.74
N ASP A 282 17.91 -8.88 6.22
CA ASP A 282 18.21 -8.77 4.81
C ASP A 282 17.59 -9.89 3.92
N PRO A 283 17.69 -11.21 4.24
CA PRO A 283 17.09 -12.27 3.40
C PRO A 283 15.58 -12.11 3.19
N PHE A 284 14.89 -11.47 4.14
CA PHE A 284 13.43 -11.33 4.14
C PHE A 284 12.92 -10.14 3.33
N VAL A 285 13.79 -9.38 2.66
CA VAL A 285 13.35 -8.42 1.63
C VAL A 285 12.50 -9.13 0.58
N ASN A 286 12.85 -10.37 0.25
CA ASN A 286 12.10 -11.20 -0.69
C ASN A 286 10.66 -11.52 -0.24
N ARG A 287 10.34 -11.45 1.07
CA ARG A 287 8.99 -11.71 1.59
C ARG A 287 8.02 -10.56 1.33
N GLY A 288 8.51 -9.38 0.96
CA GLY A 288 7.71 -8.21 0.61
C GLY A 288 8.15 -7.51 -0.67
N LEU A 289 8.82 -8.25 -1.57
CA LEU A 289 9.47 -7.69 -2.75
C LEU A 289 8.50 -7.00 -3.72
N ASP A 290 7.29 -7.53 -3.88
CA ASP A 290 6.27 -6.91 -4.74
C ASP A 290 5.85 -5.53 -4.20
N ALA A 291 5.61 -5.43 -2.89
CA ALA A 291 5.32 -4.16 -2.23
C ALA A 291 6.50 -3.18 -2.30
N LEU A 292 7.75 -3.65 -2.18
CA LEU A 292 8.95 -2.82 -2.40
C LEU A 292 8.99 -2.27 -3.83
N ASN A 293 8.74 -3.13 -4.83
CA ASN A 293 8.72 -2.72 -6.23
C ASN A 293 7.68 -1.62 -6.49
N TYR A 294 6.45 -1.80 -5.98
CA TYR A 294 5.42 -0.76 -6.10
C TYR A 294 5.74 0.51 -5.31
N ALA A 295 6.39 0.40 -4.13
CA ALA A 295 6.83 1.56 -3.38
C ALA A 295 7.81 2.42 -4.19
N CYS A 296 8.79 1.79 -4.84
CA CYS A 296 9.73 2.45 -5.74
C CYS A 296 9.03 3.01 -6.98
N TYR A 297 8.13 2.25 -7.61
CA TYR A 297 7.35 2.70 -8.78
C TYR A 297 6.48 3.92 -8.48
N GLN A 298 5.92 4.00 -7.27
CA GLN A 298 5.16 5.15 -6.80
C GLN A 298 6.02 6.35 -6.40
N ASP A 299 7.36 6.21 -6.46
CA ASP A 299 8.32 7.23 -6.06
C ASP A 299 8.28 7.54 -4.55
N ALA A 300 8.01 6.52 -3.72
CA ALA A 300 8.11 6.63 -2.28
C ALA A 300 9.56 6.87 -1.82
N ARG A 301 9.71 7.58 -0.69
CA ARG A 301 11.00 8.03 -0.14
C ARG A 301 11.27 7.39 1.21
N PHE A 302 12.24 6.49 1.29
CA PHE A 302 12.63 5.82 2.55
C PHE A 302 14.07 5.32 2.55
N MET A 303 14.60 5.01 3.74
CA MET A 303 15.81 4.21 3.92
C MET A 303 15.44 2.81 4.41
N LEU A 304 15.83 1.80 3.66
CA LEU A 304 15.71 0.40 4.05
C LEU A 304 17.05 -0.10 4.57
N ILE A 305 17.03 -0.77 5.72
CA ILE A 305 18.19 -1.38 6.35
C ILE A 305 17.99 -2.89 6.39
N GLY A 306 18.73 -3.62 5.56
CA GLY A 306 18.83 -5.07 5.61
C GLY A 306 19.93 -5.46 6.59
N THR A 307 19.56 -5.93 7.77
CA THR A 307 20.54 -6.33 8.80
C THR A 307 19.97 -7.43 9.69
N PRO A 308 20.75 -8.45 10.06
CA PRO A 308 22.09 -8.76 9.57
C PRO A 308 22.09 -9.10 8.07
N SER A 309 23.18 -8.78 7.36
CA SER A 309 23.36 -9.08 5.95
C SER A 309 24.58 -9.98 5.69
N GLY A 310 24.61 -10.54 4.47
CA GLY A 310 25.68 -11.38 3.95
C GLY A 310 25.97 -12.62 4.80
N ILE A 311 27.23 -13.07 4.72
CA ILE A 311 27.73 -14.26 5.43
C ILE A 311 27.72 -14.14 6.95
N THR A 312 27.49 -12.93 7.49
CA THR A 312 27.52 -12.71 8.94
C THR A 312 26.28 -13.24 9.63
N LEU A 313 25.25 -13.55 8.85
CA LEU A 313 24.03 -14.23 9.28
C LEU A 313 24.16 -15.77 9.28
N ALA A 314 25.34 -16.32 8.96
CA ALA A 314 25.52 -17.75 8.78
C ALA A 314 25.14 -18.68 9.96
N PRO A 315 25.32 -18.27 11.23
CA PRO A 315 24.88 -19.09 12.36
C PRO A 315 23.36 -19.38 12.38
N GLU A 316 22.53 -18.60 11.68
CA GLU A 316 21.07 -18.81 11.62
C GLU A 316 20.62 -19.85 10.56
N GLY A 317 21.56 -20.39 9.79
CA GLY A 317 21.31 -21.46 8.83
C GLY A 317 20.78 -20.99 7.46
N GLY A 318 20.58 -21.95 6.55
CA GLY A 318 20.38 -21.67 5.11
C GLY A 318 19.19 -20.76 4.78
N ALA A 319 18.09 -20.85 5.52
CA ALA A 319 16.90 -20.02 5.28
C ALA A 319 17.09 -18.53 5.62
N HIS A 320 18.10 -18.20 6.43
CA HIS A 320 18.44 -16.83 6.81
C HIS A 320 19.65 -16.30 6.03
N GLN A 321 20.22 -17.06 5.09
CA GLN A 321 21.41 -16.62 4.37
C GLN A 321 21.08 -15.54 3.32
N SER A 322 21.72 -14.39 3.48
CA SER A 322 21.67 -13.23 2.58
C SER A 322 22.61 -13.45 1.38
N ILE A 323 22.17 -14.23 0.38
CA ILE A 323 22.98 -14.57 -0.82
C ILE A 323 22.55 -13.75 -2.04
N GLY A 324 21.26 -13.80 -2.39
CA GLY A 324 20.72 -13.20 -3.62
C GLY A 324 20.25 -11.75 -3.47
N THR A 325 20.14 -11.24 -2.24
CA THR A 325 19.61 -9.90 -1.95
C THR A 325 20.43 -8.72 -2.47
N PRO A 326 21.78 -8.80 -2.70
CA PRO A 326 22.45 -7.73 -3.44
C PRO A 326 21.88 -7.53 -4.85
N LEU A 327 21.37 -8.59 -5.50
CA LEU A 327 20.78 -8.48 -6.85
C LEU A 327 19.50 -7.66 -6.85
N ILE A 328 18.75 -7.65 -5.74
CA ILE A 328 17.54 -6.82 -5.59
C ILE A 328 17.93 -5.35 -5.65
N GLY A 329 18.94 -4.95 -4.87
CA GLY A 329 19.44 -3.58 -4.85
C GLY A 329 20.04 -3.14 -6.19
N LEU A 330 20.61 -4.07 -6.97
CA LEU A 330 21.16 -3.77 -8.30
C LEU A 330 20.08 -3.64 -9.39
N ALA A 331 18.97 -4.37 -9.26
CA ALA A 331 17.95 -4.46 -10.30
C ALA A 331 16.76 -3.52 -10.10
N GLN A 332 16.52 -3.04 -8.88
CA GLN A 332 15.36 -2.22 -8.54
C GLN A 332 15.60 -0.75 -8.91
N ASP A 333 14.85 -0.24 -9.90
CA ASP A 333 14.83 1.18 -10.21
C ASP A 333 14.25 2.00 -9.05
N GLY A 334 14.75 3.22 -8.86
CA GLY A 334 14.38 4.10 -7.74
C GLY A 334 14.93 3.70 -6.37
N LEU A 335 15.81 2.69 -6.30
CA LEU A 335 16.43 2.20 -5.07
C LEU A 335 17.96 2.22 -5.14
N SER A 336 18.58 3.19 -4.46
CA SER A 336 20.03 3.29 -4.36
C SER A 336 20.58 2.31 -3.31
N ALA A 337 21.33 1.29 -3.73
CA ALA A 337 21.82 0.23 -2.85
C ALA A 337 23.29 0.41 -2.41
N PHE A 338 23.56 0.16 -1.13
CA PHE A 338 24.87 0.31 -0.50
C PHE A 338 25.18 -0.84 0.46
N GLU A 339 26.45 -1.15 0.61
CA GLU A 339 26.97 -2.11 1.60
C GLU A 339 28.23 -1.50 2.27
N PRO A 340 28.06 -0.59 3.25
CA PRO A 340 29.18 0.06 3.91
C PRO A 340 30.02 -0.95 4.70
N THR A 341 31.35 -0.80 4.62
CA THR A 341 32.29 -1.63 5.37
C THR A 341 32.60 -1.01 6.74
N PHE A 342 32.74 0.31 6.80
CA PHE A 342 33.14 1.03 7.99
C PHE A 342 32.09 2.02 8.49
N VAL A 343 32.25 2.47 9.73
CA VAL A 343 31.26 3.31 10.42
C VAL A 343 31.23 4.73 9.87
N ASP A 344 32.37 5.24 9.40
CA ASP A 344 32.44 6.54 8.72
C ASP A 344 31.69 6.53 7.38
N GLU A 345 31.86 5.48 6.57
CA GLU A 345 31.09 5.26 5.34
C GLU A 345 29.59 5.18 5.63
N LEU A 346 29.18 4.43 6.66
CA LEU A 346 27.78 4.32 7.05
C LEU A 346 27.18 5.69 7.40
N ALA A 347 27.88 6.49 8.22
CA ALA A 347 27.40 7.80 8.62
C ALA A 347 27.23 8.74 7.42
N GLU A 348 28.20 8.76 6.50
CA GLU A 348 28.14 9.56 5.26
C GLU A 348 27.01 9.09 4.33
N ILE A 349 26.86 7.78 4.11
CA ILE A 349 25.81 7.23 3.25
C ILE A 349 24.42 7.50 3.84
N MET A 350 24.27 7.42 5.17
CA MET A 350 23.01 7.77 5.83
C MET A 350 22.69 9.26 5.67
N GLN A 351 23.69 10.14 5.88
CA GLN A 351 23.55 11.58 5.70
C GLN A 351 23.08 11.89 4.28
N TRP A 352 23.79 11.35 3.29
CA TRP A 352 23.47 11.49 1.88
C TRP A 352 22.07 10.94 1.59
N GLY A 353 21.72 9.79 2.16
CA GLY A 353 20.43 9.12 1.99
C GLY A 353 19.25 9.99 2.44
N PHE A 354 19.37 10.67 3.58
CA PHE A 354 18.35 11.62 4.03
C PHE A 354 18.23 12.85 3.12
N GLY A 355 19.31 13.28 2.46
CA GLY A 355 19.24 14.28 1.41
C GLY A 355 18.60 13.75 0.13
N HIS A 356 19.00 12.54 -0.28
CA HIS A 356 18.53 11.86 -1.48
C HIS A 356 17.02 11.61 -1.46
N MET A 357 16.45 11.23 -0.32
CA MET A 357 15.00 11.08 -0.12
C MET A 357 14.19 12.36 -0.38
N GLN A 358 14.84 13.52 -0.38
CA GLN A 358 14.20 14.82 -0.49
C GLN A 358 14.52 15.53 -1.80
N ALA A 359 15.45 15.00 -2.59
CA ALA A 359 15.81 15.56 -3.88
C ALA A 359 14.71 15.27 -4.92
N ASP A 360 14.53 16.18 -5.87
CA ASP A 360 13.52 16.01 -6.93
C ASP A 360 13.90 14.86 -7.87
N SER A 361 15.20 14.68 -8.12
CA SER A 361 15.79 13.51 -8.78
C SER A 361 16.22 12.42 -7.80
N GLY A 362 15.60 12.42 -6.62
CA GLY A 362 15.91 11.55 -5.50
C GLY A 362 15.31 10.15 -5.63
N GLY A 363 15.42 9.38 -4.56
CA GLY A 363 15.04 7.97 -4.52
C GLY A 363 14.97 7.45 -3.10
N SER A 364 14.70 6.15 -3.00
CA SER A 364 14.85 5.40 -1.75
C SER A 364 16.25 4.79 -1.66
N GLY A 365 16.70 4.49 -0.44
CA GLY A 365 17.98 3.84 -0.18
C GLY A 365 17.83 2.43 0.37
N TYR A 366 18.75 1.53 0.05
CA TYR A 366 18.86 0.20 0.65
C TYR A 366 20.27 -0.05 1.15
N LEU A 367 20.46 -0.11 2.47
CA LEU A 367 21.75 -0.35 3.11
C LEU A 367 21.78 -1.77 3.69
N ARG A 368 22.78 -2.54 3.31
CA ARG A 368 23.01 -3.89 3.83
C ARG A 368 24.10 -3.83 4.90
N LEU A 369 23.77 -4.17 6.14
CA LEU A 369 24.66 -4.01 7.30
C LEU A 369 25.07 -5.34 7.90
N THR A 370 26.34 -5.43 8.28
CA THR A 370 26.99 -6.63 8.78
C THR A 370 26.98 -6.65 10.31
N THR A 371 26.92 -7.84 10.91
CA THR A 371 27.15 -8.05 12.35
C THR A 371 28.61 -8.29 12.70
N ARG A 372 29.50 -8.46 11.72
CA ARG A 372 30.93 -8.69 11.94
C ARG A 372 31.60 -7.42 12.48
N PRO A 373 32.18 -7.45 13.69
CA PRO A 373 32.92 -6.30 14.21
C PRO A 373 34.24 -6.13 13.46
N LEU A 374 34.56 -4.89 13.07
CA LEU A 374 35.81 -4.52 12.41
C LEU A 374 36.52 -3.40 13.16
N THR A 375 37.85 -3.41 13.15
CA THR A 375 38.65 -2.26 13.60
C THR A 375 38.39 -1.09 12.66
N GLN A 376 38.03 0.05 13.21
CA GLN A 376 37.68 1.23 12.42
C GLN A 376 38.96 1.97 11.96
N PRO A 377 39.02 2.41 10.69
CA PRO A 377 40.15 3.17 10.19
C PRO A 377 40.18 4.56 10.82
N LEU A 378 41.38 5.10 11.04
CA LEU A 378 41.59 6.50 11.39
C LEU A 378 41.77 7.29 10.10
N ARG A 379 40.67 7.75 9.51
CA ARG A 379 40.66 8.56 8.29
C ARG A 379 39.63 9.68 8.36
N GLN A 380 39.86 10.73 7.58
CA GLN A 380 38.92 11.81 7.40
C GLN A 380 38.17 11.57 6.08
N MET A 381 36.85 11.48 6.16
CA MET A 381 36.01 11.48 4.96
C MET A 381 35.98 12.90 4.39
N THR A 382 36.19 13.02 3.08
CA THR A 382 35.97 14.26 2.34
C THR A 382 34.64 14.10 1.60
N SER A 383 33.66 14.92 1.96
CA SER A 383 32.37 14.97 1.29
C SER A 383 32.41 15.69 -0.06
#